data_AF-A0A349MFN3-F1
#
_entry.id   AF-A0A349MFN3-F1
#
_cell.length_a   1.000
_cell.length_b   1.000
_cell.length_c   1.000
_cell.angle_alpha   90.00
_cell.angle_beta   90.00
_cell.angle_gamma   90.00
#
_symmetry.space_group_name_H-M   'P 1'
#
loop_
_entity.id
_entity.type
_entity.pdbx_description
1 polymer ?
#
loop_
_entity_poly.entity_id
_entity_poly.type
_entity_poly.pdbx_seq_one_letter_code
_entity_poly.pdbx_strand_id
1 'polypeptide(L)'
;MSQAIAFDTYAYVKKLKEAGVDERQAAIQAEALVNLVEDRLTTKRDLAEVEATLRRDIKELDVKIESVRAELDVKIESVRAELDVKIESIRAELDARIESVRAELKRDIKELDTKVEVRFKELDTKVEVRFKELDFKIESIRSELKRDIKELEQRMVIKLGSLMFVAVGAVAALVKLL
;
A
#
# COMPACT_ATOMS: atom_id res chain seq x y z
N MET A 1 -39.10 45.43 -45.22
CA MET A 1 -40.04 46.57 -45.38
C MET A 1 -40.69 46.81 -44.03
N SER A 2 -40.25 47.86 -43.33
CA SER A 2 -40.84 48.31 -42.07
C SER A 2 -42.31 48.67 -42.33
N GLN A 3 -43.26 48.03 -41.64
CA GLN A 3 -44.58 48.62 -41.51
C GLN A 3 -44.40 49.77 -40.54
N ALA A 4 -44.22 50.97 -41.09
CA ALA A 4 -44.23 52.21 -40.35
C ALA A 4 -45.40 52.21 -39.38
N ILE A 5 -45.17 52.66 -38.15
CA ILE A 5 -46.26 52.94 -37.21
C ILE A 5 -47.26 53.77 -38.00
N ALA A 6 -48.49 53.28 -38.16
CA ALA A 6 -49.52 53.95 -38.95
C ALA A 6 -50.00 55.20 -38.20
N PHE A 7 -49.09 56.16 -38.01
CA PHE A 7 -49.40 57.51 -37.58
C PHE A 7 -49.96 58.22 -38.81
N ASP A 8 -51.27 58.36 -38.84
CA ASP A 8 -51.96 59.07 -39.92
C ASP A 8 -51.70 60.57 -39.76
N THR A 9 -50.60 61.02 -40.37
CA THR A 9 -50.15 62.42 -40.38
C THR A 9 -51.25 63.34 -40.91
N TYR A 10 -52.03 62.89 -41.90
CA TYR A 10 -53.11 63.70 -42.48
C TYR A 10 -54.29 63.87 -41.51
N ALA A 11 -54.76 62.77 -40.91
CA ALA A 11 -55.82 62.84 -39.91
C ALA A 11 -55.40 63.62 -38.66
N TYR A 12 -54.13 63.52 -38.26
CA TYR A 12 -53.57 64.29 -37.15
C TYR A 12 -53.52 65.80 -37.45
N VAL A 13 -52.97 66.19 -38.61
CA VAL A 13 -52.95 67.60 -39.06
C VAL A 13 -54.36 68.16 -39.19
N LYS A 14 -55.31 67.39 -39.75
CA LYS A 14 -56.71 67.80 -39.88
C LYS A 14 -57.35 68.12 -38.52
N LYS A 15 -57.15 67.26 -37.52
CA LYS A 15 -57.65 67.49 -36.15
C LYS A 15 -57.05 68.74 -35.50
N LEU A 16 -55.75 69.00 -35.72
CA LEU A 16 -55.09 70.20 -35.21
C LEU A 16 -55.65 71.48 -35.84
N LYS A 17 -55.90 71.47 -37.16
CA LYS A 17 -56.54 72.59 -37.87
C LYS A 17 -57.97 72.83 -37.36
N GLU A 18 -58.75 71.77 -37.15
CA GLU A 18 -60.10 71.86 -36.58
C GLU A 18 -60.10 72.41 -35.14
N ALA A 19 -59.01 72.21 -34.40
CA ALA A 19 -58.80 72.77 -33.06
C ALA A 19 -58.25 74.22 -33.06
N GLY A 20 -58.06 74.83 -34.22
CA GLY A 20 -57.60 76.22 -34.37
C GLY A 20 -56.08 76.41 -34.47
N VAL A 21 -55.30 75.34 -34.63
CA VAL A 21 -53.85 75.42 -34.89
C VAL A 21 -53.60 75.80 -36.34
N ASP A 22 -52.66 76.72 -36.59
CA ASP A 22 -52.25 77.10 -37.93
C ASP A 22 -51.69 75.90 -38.73
N GLU A 23 -51.93 75.87 -40.03
CA GLU A 23 -51.55 74.76 -40.91
C GLU A 23 -50.05 74.47 -40.89
N ARG A 24 -49.21 75.51 -40.84
CA ARG A 24 -47.75 75.34 -40.80
C ARG A 24 -47.30 74.78 -39.45
N GLN A 25 -47.93 75.23 -38.36
CA GLN A 25 -47.65 74.71 -37.01
C GLN A 25 -48.11 73.25 -36.86
N ALA A 26 -49.29 72.91 -37.39
CA ALA A 26 -49.82 71.55 -37.38
C ALA A 26 -48.92 70.58 -38.16
N ALA A 27 -48.41 71.00 -39.32
CA ALA A 27 -47.46 70.22 -40.12
C ALA A 27 -46.15 69.96 -39.37
N ILE A 28 -45.55 70.99 -38.75
CA ILE A 28 -44.31 70.84 -37.97
C ILE A 28 -44.50 69.91 -36.76
N GLN A 29 -45.65 69.98 -36.07
CA GLN A 29 -45.93 69.07 -34.97
C GLN A 29 -46.08 67.62 -35.44
N ALA A 30 -46.78 67.41 -36.56
CA ALA A 30 -46.96 66.07 -37.12
C ALA A 30 -45.62 65.47 -37.57
N GLU A 31 -44.77 66.28 -38.22
CA GLU A 31 -43.42 65.90 -38.63
C GLU A 31 -42.52 65.56 -37.44
N ALA A 32 -42.53 66.38 -36.38
CA ALA A 32 -41.77 66.12 -35.16
C ALA A 32 -42.22 64.82 -34.45
N LEU A 33 -43.53 64.53 -34.45
CA LEU A 33 -44.09 63.29 -33.92
C LEU A 33 -43.70 62.07 -34.76
N VAL A 34 -43.76 62.17 -36.08
CA VAL A 34 -43.31 61.10 -36.99
C VAL A 34 -41.84 60.79 -36.75
N ASN A 35 -40.97 61.80 -36.74
CA ASN A 35 -39.53 61.60 -36.48
C ASN A 35 -39.27 60.95 -35.11
N LEU A 36 -40.00 61.35 -34.06
CA LEU A 36 -39.87 60.73 -32.74
C LEU A 36 -40.31 59.25 -32.75
N VAL A 37 -41.41 58.97 -33.45
CA VAL A 37 -42.05 57.65 -33.49
C VAL A 37 -41.28 56.67 -34.36
N GLU A 38 -40.72 57.12 -35.49
CA GLU A 38 -39.96 56.28 -36.42
C GLU A 38 -38.52 56.06 -35.98
N ASP A 39 -37.83 57.08 -35.44
CA ASP A 39 -36.39 56.96 -35.12
C ASP A 39 -36.10 56.48 -33.70
N ARG A 40 -37.00 56.67 -32.74
CA ARG A 40 -36.70 56.45 -31.31
C ARG A 40 -37.54 55.39 -30.62
N LEU A 41 -38.64 54.92 -31.23
CA LEU A 41 -39.53 53.96 -30.59
C LEU A 41 -39.33 52.56 -31.15
N THR A 42 -39.17 51.59 -30.25
CA THR A 42 -39.22 50.16 -30.58
C THR A 42 -40.65 49.76 -30.90
N THR A 43 -40.86 49.09 -32.02
CA THR A 43 -42.18 48.57 -32.42
C THR A 43 -42.49 47.24 -31.73
N LYS A 44 -43.77 46.84 -31.72
CA LYS A 44 -44.17 45.49 -31.28
C LYS A 44 -43.49 44.37 -32.08
N ARG A 45 -43.17 44.63 -33.36
CA ARG A 45 -42.49 43.68 -34.24
C ARG A 45 -41.04 43.49 -33.79
N ASP A 46 -40.33 44.56 -33.47
CA ASP A 46 -38.95 44.48 -32.97
C ASP A 46 -38.90 43.69 -31.66
N LEU A 47 -39.87 43.93 -30.76
CA LEU A 47 -40.01 43.16 -29.53
C LEU A 47 -40.27 41.67 -29.81
N ALA A 48 -41.16 41.36 -30.76
CA ALA A 48 -41.46 39.98 -31.15
C ALA A 48 -40.25 39.28 -31.80
N GLU A 49 -39.41 40.01 -32.54
CA GLU A 49 -38.18 39.49 -33.15
C GLU A 49 -37.12 39.17 -32.08
N VAL A 50 -36.94 40.07 -31.10
CA VAL A 50 -36.07 39.82 -29.94
C VAL A 50 -36.60 38.65 -29.11
N GLU A 51 -37.91 38.60 -28.83
CA GLU A 51 -38.52 37.49 -28.10
C GLU A 51 -38.33 36.15 -28.84
N ALA A 52 -38.51 36.13 -30.16
CA ALA A 52 -38.29 34.94 -30.97
C ALA A 52 -36.83 34.48 -30.93
N THR A 53 -35.89 35.43 -30.91
CA THR A 53 -34.45 35.14 -30.81
C THR A 53 -34.10 34.58 -29.43
N LEU A 54 -34.51 35.24 -28.36
CA LEU A 54 -34.30 34.76 -26.98
C LEU A 54 -34.93 33.37 -26.75
N ARG A 55 -36.12 33.11 -27.29
CA ARG A 55 -36.75 31.78 -27.23
C ARG A 55 -35.93 30.71 -27.98
N ARG A 56 -35.25 31.06 -29.07
CA ARG A 56 -34.33 30.13 -29.75
C ARG A 56 -33.08 29.91 -28.91
N ASP A 57 -32.47 30.97 -28.40
CA ASP A 57 -31.24 30.89 -27.60
C ASP A 57 -31.46 30.06 -26.33
N ILE A 58 -32.60 30.23 -25.64
CA ILE A 58 -32.98 29.41 -24.48
C ILE A 58 -33.08 27.93 -24.87
N LYS A 59 -33.75 27.62 -25.99
CA LYS A 59 -33.84 26.23 -26.47
C LYS A 59 -32.48 25.65 -26.83
N GLU A 60 -31.59 26.45 -27.42
CA GLU A 60 -30.24 26.02 -27.75
C GLU A 60 -29.42 25.75 -26.47
N LEU A 61 -29.57 26.60 -25.46
CA LEU A 61 -28.94 26.40 -24.15
C LEU A 61 -29.48 25.15 -23.44
N ASP A 62 -30.78 24.89 -23.48
CA ASP A 62 -31.37 23.66 -22.93
C ASP A 62 -30.75 22.41 -23.59
N VAL A 63 -30.63 22.42 -24.92
CA VAL A 63 -29.98 21.32 -25.67
C VAL A 63 -28.51 21.16 -25.27
N LYS A 64 -27.77 22.27 -25.13
CA LYS A 64 -26.37 22.25 -24.69
C LYS A 64 -26.21 21.71 -23.27
N ILE A 65 -27.11 22.10 -22.35
CA ILE A 65 -27.12 21.62 -20.96
C ILE A 65 -27.36 20.11 -20.93
N GLU A 66 -28.34 19.61 -21.68
CA GLU A 66 -28.61 18.17 -21.76
C GLU A 66 -27.45 17.40 -22.39
N SER A 67 -26.79 17.95 -23.42
CA SER A 67 -25.57 17.36 -23.99
C SER A 67 -24.45 17.25 -22.97
N VAL A 68 -24.16 18.33 -22.23
CA VAL A 68 -23.11 18.33 -21.20
C VAL A 68 -23.44 17.37 -20.06
N ARG A 69 -24.71 17.28 -19.65
CA ARG A 69 -25.16 16.30 -18.64
C ARG A 69 -24.90 14.87 -19.10
N ALA A 70 -25.31 14.52 -20.32
CA ALA A 70 -25.06 13.20 -20.88
C ALA A 70 -23.57 12.87 -20.99
N GLU A 71 -22.74 13.83 -21.42
CA GLU A 71 -21.27 13.65 -21.44
C GLU A 71 -20.67 13.43 -20.06
N LEU A 72 -21.15 14.16 -19.04
CA LEU A 72 -20.69 14.00 -17.67
C LEU A 72 -21.11 12.65 -17.08
N ASP A 73 -22.33 12.20 -17.34
CA ASP A 73 -22.80 10.88 -16.90
C ASP A 73 -21.93 9.76 -17.49
N VAL A 74 -21.62 9.83 -18.79
CA VAL A 74 -20.71 8.88 -19.46
C VAL A 74 -19.31 8.92 -18.84
N LYS A 75 -18.76 10.11 -18.55
CA LYS A 75 -17.45 10.24 -17.91
C LYS A 75 -17.45 9.68 -16.48
N ILE A 76 -18.52 9.90 -15.72
CA ILE A 76 -18.66 9.36 -14.36
C ILE A 76 -18.68 7.83 -14.40
N GLU A 77 -19.46 7.23 -15.30
CA GLU A 77 -19.51 5.78 -15.46
C GLU A 77 -18.17 5.20 -15.93
N SER A 78 -17.47 5.88 -16.85
CA SER A 78 -16.11 5.50 -17.27
C SER A 78 -15.13 5.48 -16.09
N VAL A 79 -15.11 6.55 -15.28
CA VAL A 79 -14.23 6.64 -14.10
C VAL A 79 -14.57 5.58 -13.06
N ARG A 80 -15.86 5.29 -12.84
CA ARG A 80 -16.29 4.20 -11.94
C ARG A 80 -15.78 2.84 -12.41
N ALA A 81 -15.97 2.52 -13.69
CA ALA A 81 -15.49 1.27 -14.26
C ALA A 81 -13.96 1.13 -14.17
N GLU A 82 -13.22 2.21 -14.45
CA GLU A 82 -11.76 2.22 -14.30
C GLU A 82 -11.31 1.99 -12.84
N LEU A 83 -12.01 2.60 -11.87
CA LEU A 83 -11.72 2.41 -10.46
C LEU A 83 -12.04 0.98 -9.99
N ASP A 84 -13.14 0.39 -10.43
CA ASP A 84 -13.48 -1.00 -10.13
C ASP A 84 -12.40 -1.97 -10.65
N VAL A 85 -11.94 -1.78 -11.89
CA VAL A 85 -10.84 -2.57 -12.47
C VAL A 85 -9.54 -2.41 -11.66
N LYS A 86 -9.21 -1.18 -11.25
CA LYS A 86 -8.02 -0.93 -10.42
C LYS A 86 -8.13 -1.59 -9.04
N ILE A 87 -9.30 -1.55 -8.42
CA ILE A 87 -9.55 -2.20 -7.12
C ILE A 87 -9.36 -3.71 -7.23
N GLU A 88 -9.94 -4.34 -8.25
CA GLU A 88 -9.77 -5.78 -8.49
C GLU A 88 -8.32 -6.16 -8.79
N SER A 89 -7.61 -5.35 -9.58
CA SER A 89 -6.18 -5.55 -9.84
C SER A 89 -5.34 -5.49 -8.56
N ILE A 90 -5.60 -4.51 -7.68
CA ILE A 90 -4.87 -4.36 -6.41
C ILE A 90 -5.18 -5.53 -5.48
N ARG A 91 -6.43 -6.00 -5.42
CA ARG A 91 -6.82 -7.18 -4.63
C ARG A 91 -6.05 -8.41 -5.09
N ALA A 92 -6.04 -8.68 -6.40
CA ALA A 92 -5.31 -9.81 -6.96
C ALA A 92 -3.80 -9.74 -6.69
N GLU A 93 -3.20 -8.55 -6.78
CA GLU A 93 -1.77 -8.37 -6.46
C GLU A 93 -1.49 -8.64 -4.97
N LEU A 94 -2.34 -8.14 -4.07
CA LEU A 94 -2.19 -8.36 -2.63
C LEU A 94 -2.33 -9.85 -2.27
N ASP A 95 -3.31 -10.55 -2.85
CA ASP A 95 -3.49 -11.99 -2.64
C ASP A 95 -2.26 -12.78 -3.11
N ALA A 96 -1.72 -12.44 -4.28
CA ALA A 96 -0.49 -13.06 -4.79
C ALA A 96 0.71 -12.81 -3.88
N ARG A 97 0.88 -11.59 -3.36
CA ARG A 97 1.95 -11.26 -2.40
C ARG A 97 1.80 -12.03 -1.09
N ILE A 98 0.58 -12.15 -0.56
CA ILE A 98 0.29 -12.92 0.66
C ILE A 98 0.67 -14.39 0.46
N GLU A 99 0.30 -15.00 -0.66
CA GLU A 99 0.66 -16.39 -0.95
C GLU A 99 2.17 -16.57 -1.14
N SER A 100 2.87 -15.62 -1.77
CA SER A 100 4.33 -15.65 -1.87
C SER A 100 5.00 -15.64 -0.50
N VAL A 101 4.60 -14.73 0.39
CA VAL A 101 5.17 -14.63 1.74
C VAL A 101 4.86 -15.89 2.57
N ARG A 102 3.64 -16.44 2.45
CA ARG A 102 3.29 -17.72 3.10
C ARG A 102 4.17 -18.87 2.62
N ALA A 103 4.43 -18.93 1.30
CA ALA A 103 5.28 -19.97 0.72
C ALA A 103 6.74 -19.84 1.19
N GLU A 104 7.27 -18.61 1.24
CA GLU A 104 8.62 -18.31 1.76
C GLU A 104 8.74 -18.72 3.23
N LEU A 105 7.85 -18.25 4.10
CA LEU A 105 7.88 -18.61 5.52
C LEU A 105 7.79 -20.13 5.73
N LYS A 106 7.00 -20.85 4.93
CA LYS A 106 6.92 -22.31 4.99
C LYS A 106 8.24 -22.99 4.59
N ARG A 107 8.98 -22.43 3.62
CA ARG A 107 10.32 -22.93 3.27
C ARG A 107 11.32 -22.66 4.38
N ASP A 108 11.34 -21.44 4.92
CA ASP A 108 12.26 -21.05 5.99
C ASP A 108 12.07 -21.90 7.25
N ILE A 109 10.82 -22.17 7.63
CA ILE A 109 10.50 -23.05 8.76
C ILE A 109 11.05 -24.46 8.52
N LYS A 110 10.87 -25.03 7.31
CA LYS A 110 11.41 -26.36 6.97
C LYS A 110 12.93 -26.39 6.98
N GLU A 111 13.56 -25.34 6.47
CA GLU A 111 15.02 -25.23 6.48
C GLU A 111 15.55 -25.15 7.91
N LEU A 112 14.90 -24.37 8.77
CA LEU A 112 15.26 -24.26 10.18
C LEU A 112 15.09 -25.61 10.91
N ASP A 113 14.00 -26.32 10.66
CA ASP A 113 13.74 -27.65 11.23
C ASP A 113 14.84 -28.64 10.84
N THR A 114 15.22 -28.67 9.55
CA THR A 114 16.32 -29.49 9.04
C THR A 114 17.65 -29.12 9.70
N LYS A 115 17.96 -27.82 9.83
CA LYS A 115 19.18 -27.34 10.48
C LYS A 115 19.25 -27.73 11.96
N VAL A 116 18.12 -27.67 12.65
CA VAL A 116 18.01 -28.09 14.06
C VAL A 116 18.26 -29.59 14.17
N GLU A 117 17.64 -30.42 13.33
CA GLU A 117 17.84 -31.87 13.33
C GLU A 117 19.31 -32.25 13.09
N VAL A 118 19.96 -31.61 12.11
CA VAL A 118 21.39 -31.82 11.83
C VAL A 118 22.25 -31.46 13.03
N ARG A 119 22.03 -30.30 13.66
CA ARG A 119 22.80 -29.87 14.84
C ARG A 119 22.61 -30.80 16.04
N PHE A 120 21.41 -31.35 16.23
CA PHE A 120 21.17 -32.36 17.27
C PHE A 120 21.99 -33.63 17.01
N LYS A 121 21.99 -34.16 15.77
CA LYS A 121 22.80 -35.33 15.41
C LYS A 121 24.30 -35.09 15.58
N GLU A 122 24.78 -33.89 15.21
CA GLU A 122 26.17 -33.50 15.43
C GLU A 122 26.52 -33.45 16.92
N LEU A 123 25.61 -32.94 17.75
CA LEU A 123 25.80 -32.87 19.20
C LEU A 123 25.84 -34.28 19.81
N ASP A 124 24.90 -35.16 19.45
CA ASP A 124 24.88 -36.56 19.90
C ASP A 124 26.19 -37.27 19.54
N THR A 125 26.66 -37.10 18.31
CA THR A 125 27.94 -37.67 17.86
C THR A 125 29.12 -37.15 18.69
N LYS A 126 29.17 -35.84 18.94
CA LYS A 126 30.23 -35.23 19.77
C LYS A 126 30.19 -35.75 21.20
N VAL A 127 29.00 -35.91 21.77
CA VAL A 127 28.82 -36.46 23.12
C VAL A 127 29.29 -37.91 23.18
N GLU A 128 28.93 -38.75 22.21
CA GLU A 128 29.39 -40.14 22.13
C GLU A 128 30.91 -40.25 22.03
N VAL A 129 31.54 -39.42 21.18
CA VAL A 129 33.01 -39.36 21.05
C VAL A 129 33.65 -38.98 22.38
N ARG A 130 33.12 -37.96 23.10
CA ARG A 130 33.64 -37.55 24.40
C ARG A 130 33.50 -38.64 25.46
N PHE A 131 32.40 -39.40 25.47
CA PHE A 131 32.26 -40.54 26.37
C PHE A 131 33.31 -41.62 26.09
N LYS A 132 33.53 -41.99 24.81
CA LYS A 132 34.61 -42.93 24.44
C LYS A 132 35.99 -42.44 24.87
N GLU A 133 36.30 -41.16 24.66
CA GLU A 133 37.56 -40.55 25.13
C GLU A 133 37.72 -40.66 26.65
N LEU A 134 36.65 -40.45 27.42
CA LEU A 134 36.67 -40.60 28.88
C LEU A 134 36.88 -42.05 29.30
N ASP A 135 36.19 -43.00 28.66
CA ASP A 135 36.38 -44.44 28.92
C ASP A 135 37.83 -44.87 28.69
N PHE A 136 38.44 -44.44 27.57
CA PHE A 136 39.86 -44.70 27.28
C PHE A 136 40.79 -44.11 28.35
N LYS A 137 40.53 -42.87 28.80
CA LYS A 137 41.34 -42.25 29.86
C LYS A 137 41.20 -43.00 31.19
N ILE A 138 40.00 -43.43 31.55
CA ILE A 138 39.75 -44.22 32.76
C ILE A 138 40.49 -45.56 32.68
N GLU A 139 40.47 -46.24 31.53
CA GLU A 139 41.18 -47.51 31.33
C GLU A 139 42.70 -47.33 31.43
N SER A 140 43.26 -46.26 30.83
CA SER A 140 44.69 -45.93 30.95
C SER A 140 45.10 -45.71 32.40
N ILE A 141 44.36 -44.87 33.14
CA ILE A 141 44.63 -44.58 34.56
C ILE A 141 44.53 -45.86 35.39
N ARG A 142 43.53 -46.71 35.14
CA ARG A 142 43.37 -48.00 35.85
C ARG A 142 44.55 -48.93 35.59
N SER A 143 45.07 -48.97 34.36
CA SER A 143 46.22 -49.77 33.97
C SER A 143 47.52 -49.26 34.60
N GLU A 144 47.72 -47.94 34.63
CA GLU A 144 48.82 -47.27 35.34
C GLU A 144 48.77 -47.60 36.83
N LEU A 145 47.65 -47.37 37.51
CA LEU A 145 47.51 -47.64 38.93
C LEU A 145 47.74 -49.12 39.27
N LYS A 146 47.29 -50.04 38.42
CA LYS A 146 47.53 -51.49 38.60
C LYS A 146 49.02 -51.84 38.48
N ARG A 147 49.76 -51.17 37.60
CA ARG A 147 51.22 -51.33 37.48
C ARG A 147 51.91 -50.78 38.73
N ASP A 148 51.55 -49.57 39.15
CA ASP A 148 52.12 -48.92 40.34
C ASP A 148 51.93 -49.75 41.62
N ILE A 149 50.73 -50.33 41.80
CA ILE A 149 50.44 -51.24 42.94
C ILE A 149 51.33 -52.49 42.89
N LYS A 150 51.48 -53.12 41.71
CA LYS A 150 52.35 -54.30 41.57
C LYS A 150 53.81 -53.98 41.86
N GLU A 151 54.29 -52.84 41.38
CA GLU A 151 55.66 -52.39 41.66
C GLU A 151 55.87 -52.13 43.16
N LEU A 152 54.87 -51.53 43.82
CA LEU A 152 54.89 -51.32 45.27
C LEU A 152 54.91 -52.65 46.04
N GLU A 153 54.04 -53.60 45.67
CA GLU A 153 54.00 -54.94 46.25
C GLU A 153 55.36 -55.65 46.11
N GLN A 154 55.96 -55.64 44.92
CA GLN A 154 57.27 -56.23 44.68
C GLN A 154 58.35 -55.58 45.55
N ARG A 155 58.39 -54.23 45.60
CA ARG A 155 59.35 -53.50 46.45
C ARG A 155 59.16 -53.83 47.93
N MET A 156 57.92 -53.96 48.40
CA MET A 156 57.64 -54.35 49.78
C MET A 156 58.07 -55.78 50.08
N VAL A 157 57.75 -56.74 49.20
CA VAL A 157 58.18 -58.14 49.35
C VAL A 157 59.70 -58.24 49.39
N ILE A 158 60.42 -57.52 48.51
CA ILE A 158 61.89 -57.50 48.51
C ILE A 158 62.42 -56.89 49.83
N LYS A 159 61.91 -55.72 50.25
CA LYS A 159 62.37 -55.06 51.49
C LYS A 159 62.10 -55.91 52.72
N LEU A 160 60.87 -56.42 52.89
CA LEU A 160 60.49 -57.25 54.04
C LEU A 160 61.21 -58.61 54.02
N GLY A 161 61.34 -59.24 52.86
CA GLY A 161 62.09 -60.48 52.70
C GLY A 161 63.57 -60.31 53.07
N SER A 162 64.20 -59.23 52.61
CA SER A 162 65.58 -58.91 52.99
C SER A 162 65.73 -58.66 54.49
N LEU A 163 64.80 -57.92 55.11
CA LEU A 163 64.80 -57.68 56.55
C LEU A 163 64.64 -58.96 57.36
N MET A 164 63.71 -59.85 56.98
CA MET A 164 63.54 -61.15 57.63
C MET A 164 64.79 -62.02 57.49
N PHE A 165 65.43 -62.03 56.32
CA PHE A 165 66.67 -62.77 56.13
C PHE A 165 67.78 -62.28 57.07
N VAL A 166 67.94 -60.96 57.22
CA VAL A 166 68.88 -60.37 58.19
C VAL A 166 68.50 -60.73 59.63
N ALA A 167 67.22 -60.61 60.01
CA ALA A 167 66.75 -60.91 61.36
C ALA A 167 66.98 -62.39 61.74
N VAL A 168 66.62 -63.32 60.85
CA VAL A 168 66.85 -64.76 61.05
C VAL A 168 68.34 -65.08 61.13
N GLY A 169 69.15 -64.48 60.25
CA GLY A 169 70.61 -64.62 60.28
C GLY A 169 71.23 -64.15 61.60
N ALA A 170 70.76 -63.02 62.13
CA ALA A 170 71.21 -62.49 63.43
C ALA A 170 70.83 -63.41 64.59
N VAL A 171 69.60 -63.93 64.63
CA VAL A 171 69.15 -64.89 65.66
C VAL A 171 69.96 -66.18 65.60
N ALA A 172 70.20 -66.72 64.40
CA ALA A 172 70.99 -67.94 64.22
C ALA A 172 72.45 -67.77 64.68
N ALA A 173 73.04 -66.60 64.46
CA ALA A 173 74.38 -66.28 64.96
C ALA A 173 74.42 -66.17 66.49
N LEU A 174 73.40 -65.55 67.11
CA LEU A 174 73.26 -65.46 68.57
C LEU A 174 73.12 -66.83 69.23
N VAL A 175 72.31 -67.74 68.67
CA VAL A 175 72.13 -69.11 69.18
C VAL A 175 73.42 -69.92 69.15
N LYS A 176 74.32 -69.68 68.19
CA LYS A 176 75.64 -70.34 68.15
C LYS A 176 76.64 -69.83 69.20
N LEU A 177 76.38 -68.66 69.79
CA LEU A 177 77.27 -68.00 70.76
C LEU A 177 76.86 -68.27 72.23
N LEU A 178 75.67 -68.81 72.46
CA LEU A 178 75.16 -69.25 73.77
C LEU A 178 75.40 -70.75 73.97
#